data_AF-A0A453HLF5-F1
#
_entry.id   AF-A0A453HLF5-F1
#
_cell.length_a   1.000
_cell.length_b   1.000
_cell.length_c   1.000
_cell.angle_alpha   90.00
_cell.angle_beta   90.00
_cell.angle_gamma   90.00
#
_symmetry.space_group_name_H-M   'P 1'
#
loop_
_entity.id
_entity.type
_entity.pdbx_description
1 polymer ?
#
loop_
_entity_poly.entity_id
_entity_poly.type
_entity_poly.pdbx_seq_one_letter_code
_entity_poly.pdbx_strand_id
1 'polypeptide(L)'
;MEPYLRGDVSPMMDKSCDGTGLGLRISRLRESMCNLHSLQMKLKVPEDEPLQTNIKSSLMWSEKETFEGYGEEFIPGLVERLSFAAYQSVSGMSDAELLTLQKYKIKAMDSTDTLERVNSGIEYVEHNIGMVAARLAIQNI
;
A
#
# COMPACT_ATOMS: atom_id res chain seq x y z
N MET A 1 27.68 -35.81 1.02
CA MET A 1 27.29 -34.60 1.79
C MET A 1 26.33 -33.84 0.89
N GLU A 2 25.05 -33.72 1.25
CA GLU A 2 24.13 -32.87 0.47
C GLU A 2 24.49 -31.41 0.77
N PRO A 3 24.83 -30.58 -0.24
CA PRO A 3 25.42 -29.25 -0.02
C PRO A 3 24.40 -28.17 0.36
N TYR A 4 23.14 -28.54 0.64
CA TYR A 4 22.07 -27.60 0.94
C TYR A 4 21.41 -27.93 2.28
N LEU A 5 21.21 -26.90 3.10
CA LEU A 5 20.36 -26.97 4.28
C LEU A 5 18.93 -27.26 3.83
N ARG A 6 18.37 -28.39 4.28
CA ARG A 6 16.93 -28.67 4.20
C ARG A 6 16.28 -28.21 5.50
N GLY A 7 15.19 -27.49 5.38
CA GLY A 7 14.38 -27.05 6.51
C GLY A 7 12.97 -26.73 6.02
N ASP A 8 12.01 -26.79 6.95
CA ASP A 8 10.63 -26.45 6.67
C ASP A 8 10.44 -24.93 6.80
N VAL A 9 9.66 -24.35 5.89
CA VAL A 9 9.28 -22.93 5.91
C VAL A 9 7.83 -22.85 6.34
N SER A 10 7.54 -22.02 7.34
CA SER A 10 6.19 -21.73 7.78
C SER A 10 5.90 -20.24 7.65
N PRO A 11 4.73 -19.85 7.13
CA PRO A 11 4.36 -18.44 7.00
C PRO A 11 4.11 -17.83 8.38
N MET A 12 4.56 -16.59 8.57
CA MET A 12 4.21 -15.79 9.73
C MET A 12 2.95 -14.99 9.37
N MET A 13 1.88 -15.20 10.14
CA MET A 13 0.61 -14.50 9.94
C MET A 13 0.46 -13.36 10.95
N ASP A 14 -0.29 -12.34 10.56
CA ASP A 14 -0.70 -11.26 11.45
C ASP A 14 -1.49 -11.76 12.67
N LYS A 15 -1.46 -10.97 13.74
CA LYS A 15 -2.29 -11.20 14.94
C LYS A 15 -3.76 -11.03 14.59
N SER A 16 -4.61 -11.91 15.11
CA SER A 16 -6.07 -11.77 15.00
C SER A 16 -6.53 -10.46 15.66
N CYS A 17 -7.16 -9.57 14.88
CA CYS A 17 -7.73 -8.32 15.35
C CYS A 17 -9.26 -8.40 15.40
N ASP A 18 -9.88 -7.69 16.34
CA ASP A 18 -11.35 -7.59 16.44
C ASP A 18 -11.93 -6.94 15.16
N GLY A 19 -12.97 -7.57 14.60
CA GLY A 19 -13.38 -7.37 13.21
C GLY A 19 -14.14 -6.06 12.95
N THR A 20 -14.85 -5.52 13.96
CA THR A 20 -15.78 -4.39 13.73
C THR A 20 -15.04 -3.06 13.51
N GLY A 21 -14.06 -2.73 14.35
CA GLY A 21 -13.27 -1.50 14.23
C GLY A 21 -12.34 -1.51 13.01
N LEU A 22 -11.81 -2.69 12.68
CA LEU A 22 -10.92 -2.90 11.55
C LEU A 22 -11.66 -2.73 10.21
N GLY A 23 -12.89 -3.22 10.11
CA GLY A 23 -13.72 -3.06 8.90
C GLY A 23 -13.93 -1.59 8.50
N LEU A 24 -14.25 -0.71 9.45
CA LEU A 24 -14.41 0.73 9.18
C LEU A 24 -13.11 1.37 8.69
N ARG A 25 -11.97 1.01 9.31
CA ARG A 25 -10.66 1.53 8.92
C ARG A 25 -10.24 1.06 7.54
N ILE A 26 -10.49 -0.19 7.20
CA ILE A 26 -10.23 -0.74 5.86
C ILE A 26 -11.06 -0.01 4.81
N SER A 27 -12.35 0.22 5.05
CA SER A 27 -13.20 0.97 4.12
C SER A 27 -12.67 2.39 3.90
N ARG A 28 -12.28 3.09 4.96
CA ARG A 28 -11.64 4.42 4.87
C ARG A 28 -10.33 4.37 4.08
N LEU A 29 -9.49 3.35 4.29
CA LEU A 29 -8.24 3.21 3.55
C LEU A 29 -8.51 3.05 2.05
N ARG A 30 -9.43 2.16 1.68
CA ARG A 30 -9.82 1.92 0.27
C ARG A 30 -10.34 3.20 -0.38
N GLU A 31 -11.23 3.92 0.28
CA GLU A 31 -11.75 5.20 -0.19
C GLU A 31 -10.63 6.23 -0.41
N SER A 32 -9.74 6.36 0.57
CA SER A 32 -8.60 7.28 0.49
C SER A 32 -7.67 6.94 -0.68
N MET A 33 -7.40 5.65 -0.91
CA MET A 33 -6.58 5.20 -2.05
C MET A 33 -7.25 5.52 -3.40
N CYS A 34 -8.56 5.32 -3.51
CA CYS A 34 -9.34 5.69 -4.70
C CYS A 34 -9.33 7.21 -4.95
N ASN A 35 -9.45 8.01 -3.89
CA ASN A 35 -9.37 9.46 -3.96
C ASN A 35 -7.98 9.92 -4.42
N LEU A 36 -6.92 9.34 -3.85
CA LEU A 36 -5.54 9.61 -4.26
C LEU A 36 -5.31 9.26 -5.73
N HIS A 37 -5.77 8.09 -6.20
CA HIS A 37 -5.68 7.73 -7.60
C HIS A 37 -6.38 8.75 -8.51
N SER A 38 -7.60 9.15 -8.14
CA SER A 38 -8.41 10.10 -8.90
C SER A 38 -7.75 11.48 -9.00
N LEU A 39 -7.05 11.92 -7.95
CA LEU A 39 -6.26 13.15 -7.97
C LEU A 39 -5.03 13.00 -8.86
N GLN A 40 -4.31 11.88 -8.77
CA GLN A 40 -3.14 11.64 -9.61
C GLN A 40 -3.49 11.67 -11.10
N MET A 41 -4.63 11.10 -11.50
CA MET A 41 -5.10 11.13 -12.89
C MET A 41 -5.35 12.55 -13.44
N LYS A 42 -5.48 13.55 -12.56
CA LYS A 42 -5.67 14.96 -12.95
C LYS A 42 -4.35 15.72 -13.07
N LEU A 43 -3.23 15.16 -12.61
CA LEU A 43 -1.94 15.82 -12.69
C LEU A 43 -1.49 15.91 -14.15
N LYS A 44 -1.01 17.07 -14.55
CA LYS A 44 -0.22 17.21 -15.78
C LYS A 44 1.20 16.79 -15.44
N VAL A 45 1.74 15.79 -16.15
CA VAL A 45 3.11 15.33 -15.96
C VAL A 45 3.90 15.68 -17.23
N PRO A 46 5.17 16.13 -17.14
CA PRO A 46 6.02 16.36 -18.30
C PRO A 46 6.06 15.13 -19.21
N GLU A 47 6.22 15.30 -20.53
CA GLU A 47 6.23 14.15 -21.47
C GLU A 47 7.30 13.10 -21.13
N ASP A 48 8.38 13.52 -20.47
CA ASP A 48 9.50 12.65 -20.08
C ASP A 48 9.28 11.87 -18.78
N GLU A 49 8.22 12.16 -18.00
CA GLU A 49 7.93 11.46 -16.73
C GLU A 49 6.57 10.73 -16.80
N PRO A 50 6.52 9.40 -16.59
CA PRO A 50 5.26 8.69 -16.62
C PRO A 50 4.43 8.97 -15.36
N LEU A 51 3.11 9.12 -15.54
CA LEU A 51 2.17 9.18 -14.42
C LEU A 51 2.21 7.86 -13.62
N GLN A 52 2.73 7.93 -12.40
CA GLN A 52 2.76 6.81 -11.47
C GLN A 52 1.38 6.61 -10.84
N THR A 53 0.65 5.58 -11.27
CA THR A 53 -0.68 5.21 -10.74
C THR A 53 -0.65 3.89 -9.95
N ASN A 54 0.51 3.59 -9.36
CA ASN A 54 0.80 2.34 -8.65
C ASN A 54 -0.22 2.01 -7.56
N ILE A 55 -0.83 3.03 -6.94
CA ILE A 55 -1.86 2.85 -5.92
C ILE A 55 -3.08 2.06 -6.42
N LYS A 56 -3.49 2.25 -7.69
CA LYS A 56 -4.62 1.52 -8.27
C LYS A 56 -4.26 0.06 -8.53
N SER A 57 -3.10 -0.20 -9.12
CA SER A 57 -2.58 -1.55 -9.34
C SER A 57 -2.40 -2.30 -8.03
N SER A 58 -1.89 -1.63 -6.99
CA SER A 58 -1.73 -2.22 -5.67
C SER A 58 -3.06 -2.56 -5.01
N LEU A 59 -4.08 -1.70 -5.16
CA LEU A 59 -5.42 -1.98 -4.67
C LEU A 59 -6.01 -3.21 -5.37
N MET A 60 -5.93 -3.26 -6.71
CA MET A 60 -6.38 -4.41 -7.50
C MET A 60 -5.67 -5.71 -7.10
N TRP A 61 -4.36 -5.66 -6.84
CA TRP A 61 -3.62 -6.81 -6.33
C TRP A 61 -4.14 -7.27 -4.96
N SER A 62 -4.38 -6.34 -4.03
CA SER A 62 -4.82 -6.69 -2.67
C SER A 62 -6.22 -7.31 -2.65
N GLU A 63 -7.08 -6.89 -3.56
CA GLU A 63 -8.46 -7.36 -3.74
C GLU A 63 -8.55 -8.63 -4.58
N LYS A 64 -7.44 -9.12 -5.14
CA LYS A 64 -7.42 -10.36 -5.90
C LYS A 64 -7.87 -11.52 -5.02
N GLU A 65 -8.81 -12.32 -5.53
CA GLU A 65 -9.36 -13.49 -4.83
C GLU A 65 -8.61 -14.78 -5.16
N THR A 66 -7.97 -14.85 -6.34
CA THR A 66 -7.34 -16.08 -6.85
C THR A 66 -5.81 -15.99 -6.95
N PHE A 67 -5.13 -16.96 -6.35
CA PHE A 67 -3.66 -17.08 -6.39
C PHE A 67 -3.27 -18.51 -6.81
N GLU A 68 -3.28 -18.75 -8.12
CA GLU A 68 -2.90 -20.05 -8.68
C GLU A 68 -1.41 -20.34 -8.47
N GLY A 69 -1.09 -21.57 -8.05
CA GLY A 69 0.30 -22.04 -7.87
C GLY A 69 0.93 -21.71 -6.53
N TYR A 70 0.16 -21.17 -5.57
CA TYR A 70 0.63 -20.87 -4.20
C TYR A 70 -0.05 -21.79 -3.18
N GLY A 71 0.68 -22.16 -2.13
CA GLY A 71 0.08 -22.81 -0.95
C GLY A 71 -0.82 -21.82 -0.21
N GLU A 72 -2.04 -22.22 0.13
CA GLU A 72 -3.04 -21.33 0.74
C GLU A 72 -2.54 -20.71 2.06
N GLU A 73 -1.71 -21.44 2.81
CA GLU A 73 -1.10 -20.99 4.04
C GLU A 73 -0.18 -19.77 3.87
N PHE A 74 0.39 -19.56 2.67
CA PHE A 74 1.25 -18.42 2.34
C PHE A 74 0.49 -17.22 1.78
N ILE A 75 -0.83 -17.32 1.61
CA ILE A 75 -1.65 -16.24 1.08
C ILE A 75 -2.17 -15.42 2.27
N PRO A 76 -1.72 -14.16 2.43
CA PRO A 76 -2.21 -13.31 3.51
C PRO A 76 -3.72 -13.08 3.38
N GLY A 77 -4.42 -12.87 4.50
CA GLY A 77 -5.84 -12.54 4.47
C GLY A 77 -6.14 -11.24 3.72
N LEU A 78 -7.39 -11.02 3.27
CA LEU A 78 -7.77 -9.80 2.52
C LEU A 78 -7.37 -8.50 3.26
N VAL A 79 -7.66 -8.43 4.56
CA VAL A 79 -7.37 -7.27 5.39
C VAL A 79 -5.86 -7.03 5.49
N GLU A 80 -5.09 -8.10 5.63
CA GLU A 80 -3.63 -8.07 5.65
C GLU A 80 -3.09 -7.57 4.32
N ARG A 81 -3.54 -8.12 3.19
CA ARG A 81 -3.15 -7.62 1.85
C ARG A 81 -3.49 -6.14 1.66
N LEU A 82 -4.69 -5.72 2.05
CA LEU A 82 -5.13 -4.33 1.94
C LEU A 82 -4.27 -3.38 2.77
N SER A 83 -3.84 -3.79 3.96
CA SER A 83 -3.00 -2.98 4.83
C SER A 83 -1.63 -2.64 4.23
N PHE A 84 -1.12 -3.46 3.29
CA PHE A 84 0.12 -3.19 2.56
C PHE A 84 -0.10 -2.34 1.30
N ALA A 85 -1.32 -2.31 0.76
CA ALA A 85 -1.59 -1.73 -0.54
C ALA A 85 -1.39 -0.20 -0.59
N ALA A 86 -1.46 0.46 0.57
CA ALA A 86 -1.35 1.90 0.74
C ALA A 86 0.03 2.48 0.34
N TYR A 87 1.10 1.70 0.54
CA TYR A 87 2.47 2.19 0.49
C TYR A 87 3.04 2.21 -0.93
N GLN A 88 2.47 3.07 -1.77
CA GLN A 88 2.89 3.26 -3.16
C GLN A 88 3.49 4.63 -3.40
N SER A 89 4.34 4.71 -4.41
CA SER A 89 4.84 5.99 -4.90
C SER A 89 3.74 6.76 -5.64
N VAL A 90 3.89 8.08 -5.67
CA VAL A 90 3.03 8.99 -6.43
C VAL A 90 3.86 9.83 -7.38
N SER A 91 3.21 10.36 -8.42
CA SER A 91 3.91 11.13 -9.47
C SER A 91 4.58 12.39 -8.92
N GLY A 92 5.82 12.66 -9.36
CA GLY A 92 6.60 13.81 -8.93
C GLY A 92 7.11 13.76 -7.48
N MET A 93 7.28 12.57 -6.89
CA MET A 93 7.92 12.45 -5.57
C MET A 93 9.39 12.87 -5.62
N SER A 94 9.83 13.64 -4.62
CA SER A 94 11.25 13.93 -4.41
C SER A 94 12.00 12.74 -3.79
N ASP A 95 13.33 12.76 -3.84
CA ASP A 95 14.16 11.71 -3.21
C ASP A 95 13.90 11.58 -1.70
N ALA A 96 13.63 12.69 -1.01
CA ALA A 96 13.29 12.69 0.41
C ALA A 96 11.92 12.03 0.69
N GLU A 97 10.95 12.25 -0.20
CA GLU A 97 9.63 11.62 -0.14
C GLU A 97 9.73 10.12 -0.45
N LEU A 98 10.54 9.72 -1.43
CA LEU A 98 10.82 8.32 -1.74
C LEU A 98 11.51 7.60 -0.57
N LEU A 99 12.48 8.24 0.08
CA LEU A 99 13.12 7.71 1.29
C LEU A 99 12.10 7.56 2.43
N THR A 100 11.16 8.49 2.55
CA THR A 100 10.08 8.41 3.54
C THR A 100 9.17 7.23 3.24
N LEU A 101 8.77 7.01 1.98
CA LEU A 101 8.01 5.83 1.56
C LEU A 101 8.75 4.53 1.91
N GLN A 102 10.06 4.45 1.66
CA GLN A 102 10.85 3.27 2.00
C GLN A 102 10.82 2.97 3.50
N LYS A 103 10.92 3.99 4.36
CA LYS A 103 10.79 3.83 5.82
C LYS A 103 9.42 3.31 6.22
N TYR A 104 8.34 3.83 5.62
CA TYR A 104 6.99 3.31 5.85
C TYR A 104 6.85 1.84 5.43
N LYS A 105 7.40 1.46 4.26
CA LYS A 105 7.39 0.07 3.81
C LYS A 105 8.11 -0.86 4.77
N ILE A 106 9.32 -0.49 5.23
CA ILE A 106 10.09 -1.31 6.19
C ILE A 106 9.31 -1.47 7.49
N LYS A 107 8.80 -0.36 8.05
CA LYS A 107 7.99 -0.40 9.27
C LYS A 107 6.75 -1.29 9.11
N ALA A 108 6.09 -1.22 7.95
CA ALA A 108 4.94 -2.04 7.64
C ALA A 108 5.30 -3.54 7.54
N MET A 109 6.43 -3.89 6.93
CA MET A 109 6.92 -5.26 6.83
C MET A 109 7.35 -5.85 8.18
N ASP A 110 7.84 -5.02 9.10
CA ASP A 110 8.27 -5.45 10.45
C ASP A 110 7.09 -5.62 11.44
N SER A 111 5.90 -5.10 11.11
CA SER A 111 4.72 -5.17 11.97
C SER A 111 3.83 -6.36 11.61
N THR A 112 3.43 -7.14 12.62
CA THR A 112 2.41 -8.19 12.51
C THR A 112 1.03 -7.72 13.02
N ASP A 113 0.86 -6.40 13.19
CA ASP A 113 -0.38 -5.77 13.66
C ASP A 113 -1.08 -5.08 12.47
N THR A 114 -2.10 -5.75 11.94
CA THR A 114 -2.84 -5.24 10.78
C THR A 114 -3.49 -3.89 11.07
N LEU A 115 -3.99 -3.65 12.29
CA LEU A 115 -4.68 -2.42 12.64
C LEU A 115 -3.69 -1.25 12.69
N GLU A 116 -2.52 -1.45 13.30
CA GLU A 116 -1.43 -0.46 13.27
C GLU A 116 -1.05 -0.12 11.82
N ARG A 117 -0.89 -1.15 10.98
CA ARG A 117 -0.48 -0.99 9.59
C ARG A 117 -1.54 -0.30 8.74
N VAL A 118 -2.82 -0.58 8.96
CA VAL A 118 -3.94 0.11 8.31
C VAL A 118 -3.99 1.59 8.73
N ASN A 119 -3.85 1.88 10.03
CA ASN A 119 -3.86 3.27 10.51
C ASN A 119 -2.69 4.07 9.92
N SER A 120 -1.48 3.49 9.95
CA SER A 120 -0.30 4.08 9.32
C SER A 120 -0.47 4.28 7.80
N GLY A 121 -1.15 3.33 7.14
CA GLY A 121 -1.47 3.42 5.71
C GLY A 121 -2.44 4.55 5.38
N ILE A 122 -3.47 4.76 6.23
CA ILE A 122 -4.41 5.88 6.08
C ILE A 122 -3.66 7.21 6.19
N GLU A 123 -2.82 7.37 7.23
CA GLU A 123 -2.01 8.58 7.43
C GLU A 123 -1.11 8.86 6.22
N TYR A 124 -0.44 7.82 5.70
CA TYR A 124 0.42 7.94 4.53
C TYR A 124 -0.37 8.37 3.28
N VAL A 125 -1.53 7.76 3.02
CA VAL A 125 -2.35 8.09 1.85
C VAL A 125 -2.94 9.51 1.96
N GLU A 126 -3.44 9.90 3.14
CA GLU A 126 -3.99 11.24 3.38
C GLU A 126 -2.93 12.33 3.22
N HIS A 127 -1.70 12.08 3.68
CA HIS A 127 -0.57 12.98 3.43
C HIS A 127 -0.31 13.15 1.91
N ASN A 128 -0.28 12.04 1.16
CA ASN A 128 -0.08 12.09 -0.29
C ASN A 128 -1.24 12.77 -1.04
N ILE A 129 -2.48 12.62 -0.58
CA ILE A 129 -3.64 13.36 -1.11
C ILE A 129 -3.38 14.87 -0.99
N GLY A 130 -2.97 15.34 0.19
CA GLY A 130 -2.69 16.75 0.43
C GLY A 130 -1.57 17.28 -0.47
N MET A 131 -0.50 16.50 -0.62
CA MET A 131 0.64 16.82 -1.48
C MET A 131 0.25 16.90 -2.96
N VAL A 132 -0.46 15.89 -3.48
CA VAL A 132 -0.94 15.87 -4.87
C VAL A 132 -1.93 17.00 -5.12
N ALA A 133 -2.84 17.28 -4.17
CA ALA A 133 -3.77 18.39 -4.28
C ALA A 133 -3.05 19.75 -4.35
N ALA A 134 -2.00 19.96 -3.54
CA ALA A 134 -1.18 21.17 -3.62
C ALA A 134 -0.49 21.31 -4.98
N ARG A 135 0.07 20.21 -5.53
CA ARG A 135 0.67 20.20 -6.87
C ARG A 135 -0.35 20.54 -7.96
N LEU A 136 -1.54 19.95 -7.90
CA LEU A 136 -2.65 20.28 -8.80
C LEU A 136 -3.05 21.76 -8.72
N ALA A 137 -3.10 22.33 -7.52
CA ALA A 137 -3.42 23.74 -7.35
C ALA A 137 -2.39 24.63 -8.05
N ILE A 138 -1.09 24.34 -7.88
CA ILE A 138 0.00 25.07 -8.54
C ILE A 138 -0.09 24.99 -10.08
N GLN A 139 -0.49 23.86 -10.64
CA GLN A 139 -0.62 23.66 -12.10
C GLN A 139 -1.85 24.34 -12.72
N ASN A 140 -2.83 24.74 -11.91
CA ASN A 140 -4.07 25.39 -12.35
C ASN A 140 -4.08 26.90 -12.08
N ILE A 141 -2.98 27.45 -11.55
CA ILE A 141 -2.68 28.88 -11.51
C ILE A 141 -2.09 29.29 -12.86
#